data_AF-A0A9E2SF02-F1
#
_entry.id   AF-A0A9E2SF02-F1
#
_cell.length_a   1.000
_cell.length_b   1.000
_cell.length_c   1.000
_cell.angle_alpha   90.00
_cell.angle_beta   90.00
_cell.angle_gamma   90.00
#
_symmetry.space_group_name_H-M   'P 1'
#
loop_
_entity.id
_entity.type
_entity.pdbx_description
1 polymer ?
#
loop_
_entity_poly.entity_id
_entity_poly.type
_entity_poly.pdbx_seq_one_letter_code
_entity_poly.pdbx_strand_id
1 'polypeptide(L)'
;MKISRKQLLAFAVGLTVCAQSSFAQSAKFVNIDSTAPSFKNADSIAARKAVVLNGLTNLATATPEFKKAFNEAAADKNYKLTDQAYYTAEYINVPFEQYRKFLFDPSGEWVDDMYGDINYSKKAFVLRRATPEEQEKKVASLKGYYAPKKGTSIAQNDVEVSKLVGSAAPDFTVTTIDGKKVSIKSLKGKVIVLNFWFTQCPPCREEMPKLNTFVDKYKNNKDVVFLAPEVVPATTVADVQKFLKRVPFAYQVALGGKDAAALYQVKVFPANFVIDKKGIVRMGYVGYNPYTLEELGKTIPKLIAE
;
A
#
# COMPACT_ATOMS: atom_id res chain seq x y z
N MET A 1 -47.63 -3.82 -53.59
CA MET A 1 -46.63 -3.43 -54.63
C MET A 1 -45.26 -3.42 -53.96
N LYS A 2 -44.59 -4.57 -54.01
CA LYS A 2 -43.31 -4.79 -54.72
C LYS A 2 -42.08 -4.28 -53.96
N ILE A 3 -41.70 -5.10 -53.00
CA ILE A 3 -40.32 -5.45 -52.66
C ILE A 3 -39.55 -5.74 -53.97
N SER A 4 -38.44 -5.07 -54.21
CA SER A 4 -37.50 -5.46 -55.26
C SER A 4 -36.30 -6.21 -54.68
N ARG A 5 -36.38 -7.53 -54.84
CA ARG A 5 -35.31 -8.51 -55.13
C ARG A 5 -33.93 -8.26 -54.51
N LYS A 6 -33.65 -9.08 -53.48
CA LYS A 6 -32.35 -9.53 -52.95
C LYS A 6 -31.75 -8.63 -51.85
N GLN A 7 -31.86 -8.87 -50.54
CA GLN A 7 -32.24 -10.07 -49.78
C GLN A 7 -31.78 -11.37 -50.41
N LEU A 8 -30.46 -11.44 -50.61
CA LEU A 8 -29.62 -12.61 -50.89
C LEU A 8 -28.27 -11.93 -51.17
N LEU A 9 -27.43 -11.64 -50.17
CA LEU A 9 -26.91 -12.62 -49.24
C LEU A 9 -26.96 -12.10 -47.80
N ALA A 10 -27.60 -12.87 -46.94
CA ALA A 10 -27.00 -13.17 -45.65
C ALA A 10 -25.68 -13.89 -45.94
N PHE A 11 -24.55 -13.30 -45.58
CA PHE A 11 -23.44 -13.95 -44.87
C PHE A 11 -22.35 -12.90 -44.63
N ALA A 12 -22.07 -12.68 -43.34
CA ALA A 12 -20.87 -12.09 -42.74
C ALA A 12 -20.99 -10.69 -42.09
N VAL A 13 -21.31 -10.77 -40.78
CA VAL A 13 -20.63 -10.09 -39.65
C VAL A 13 -20.60 -8.56 -39.57
N GLY A 14 -21.14 -8.02 -38.47
CA GLY A 14 -20.54 -6.84 -37.82
C GLY A 14 -21.51 -5.89 -37.12
N LEU A 15 -21.74 -6.12 -35.82
CA LEU A 15 -22.53 -5.33 -34.87
C LEU A 15 -22.35 -3.80 -34.94
N THR A 16 -23.44 -3.05 -34.75
CA THR A 16 -23.45 -1.82 -33.93
C THR A 16 -24.85 -1.59 -33.37
N VAL A 17 -25.02 -1.74 -32.05
CA VAL A 17 -26.15 -1.20 -31.29
C VAL A 17 -25.61 -0.10 -30.40
N CYS A 18 -26.19 1.08 -30.54
CA CYS A 18 -26.05 2.21 -29.65
C CYS A 18 -27.30 2.28 -28.76
N ALA A 19 -27.14 2.44 -27.44
CA ALA A 19 -27.91 3.33 -26.57
C ALA A 19 -27.87 2.85 -25.11
N GLN A 20 -27.68 3.84 -24.23
CA GLN A 20 -27.34 3.73 -22.83
C GLN A 20 -28.53 3.35 -21.95
N SER A 21 -28.26 2.63 -20.86
CA SER A 21 -28.46 3.11 -19.48
C SER A 21 -28.40 1.92 -18.52
N SER A 22 -27.67 2.09 -17.41
CA SER A 22 -27.93 1.55 -16.06
C SER A 22 -26.63 1.34 -15.29
N PHE A 23 -26.42 2.19 -14.28
CA PHE A 23 -25.83 1.87 -12.97
C PHE A 23 -24.55 1.00 -12.91
N ALA A 24 -23.42 1.70 -12.71
CA ALA A 24 -22.30 1.34 -11.84
C ALA A 24 -22.04 -0.16 -11.55
N GLN A 25 -21.25 -0.83 -12.40
CA GLN A 25 -20.46 -1.97 -11.95
C GLN A 25 -19.31 -2.30 -12.93
N SER A 26 -18.11 -1.81 -12.62
CA SER A 26 -16.87 -2.60 -12.55
C SER A 26 -15.70 -1.63 -12.43
N ALA A 27 -15.18 -1.44 -11.21
CA ALA A 27 -13.84 -0.94 -11.02
C ALA A 27 -12.87 -1.98 -11.61
N LYS A 28 -12.42 -1.75 -12.85
CA LYS A 28 -11.24 -2.41 -13.38
C LYS A 28 -10.03 -1.65 -12.86
N PHE A 29 -9.40 -2.19 -11.81
CA PHE A 29 -8.00 -1.88 -11.57
C PHE A 29 -7.23 -2.30 -12.82
N VAL A 30 -6.62 -1.33 -13.50
CA VAL A 30 -5.72 -1.62 -14.62
C VAL A 30 -4.47 -2.23 -14.02
N ASN A 31 -4.27 -3.51 -14.36
CA ASN A 31 -3.05 -4.24 -14.17
C ASN A 31 -1.96 -3.56 -15.01
N ILE A 32 -0.97 -2.94 -14.37
CA ILE A 32 0.24 -2.51 -15.06
C ILE A 32 1.09 -3.77 -15.17
N ASP A 33 0.96 -4.51 -16.28
CA ASP A 33 2.06 -5.39 -16.68
C ASP A 33 2.26 -5.51 -18.20
N SER A 34 3.54 -5.34 -18.54
CA SER A 34 4.37 -5.92 -19.60
C SER A 34 4.27 -5.59 -21.09
N THR A 35 3.42 -4.68 -21.57
CA THR A 35 3.61 -4.09 -22.91
C THR A 35 3.17 -2.64 -22.97
N ALA A 36 3.87 -1.74 -22.29
CA ALA A 36 3.60 -0.31 -22.44
C ALA A 36 3.77 0.07 -23.93
N PRO A 37 2.69 0.48 -24.64
CA PRO A 37 2.88 1.21 -25.88
C PRO A 37 3.57 2.50 -25.47
N SER A 38 4.82 2.67 -25.89
CA SER A 38 5.47 3.98 -25.94
C SER A 38 4.44 5.03 -26.34
N PHE A 39 4.22 6.06 -25.52
CA PHE A 39 3.35 7.18 -25.86
C PHE A 39 3.87 7.82 -27.15
N LYS A 40 3.18 7.53 -28.25
CA LYS A 40 3.69 7.65 -29.63
C LYS A 40 3.01 8.75 -30.46
N ASN A 41 2.23 9.67 -29.87
CA ASN A 41 1.71 10.82 -30.62
C ASN A 41 2.32 12.16 -30.17
N ALA A 42 2.78 12.94 -31.15
CA ALA A 42 3.65 14.09 -30.97
C ALA A 42 2.96 15.32 -30.33
N ASP A 43 1.65 15.46 -30.49
CA ASP A 43 0.88 16.63 -30.03
C ASP A 43 0.62 16.63 -28.52
N SER A 44 0.49 15.45 -27.90
CA SER A 44 0.27 15.32 -26.47
C SER A 44 1.52 15.68 -25.66
N ILE A 45 2.71 15.37 -26.18
CA ILE A 45 4.05 15.66 -25.62
C ILE A 45 4.42 17.14 -25.74
N ALA A 46 3.90 17.86 -26.75
CA ALA A 46 4.22 19.27 -27.00
C ALA A 46 3.49 20.23 -26.05
N ALA A 47 2.22 19.96 -25.71
CA ALA A 47 1.48 20.76 -24.73
C ALA A 47 2.00 20.59 -23.29
N ARG A 48 2.57 19.42 -22.94
CA ARG A 48 3.24 19.20 -21.63
C ARG A 48 4.56 19.93 -21.50
N LYS A 49 5.24 20.16 -22.63
CA LYS A 49 6.41 21.04 -22.69
C LYS A 49 6.05 22.50 -22.36
N ALA A 50 4.93 23.05 -22.83
CA ALA A 50 4.60 24.47 -22.66
C ALA A 50 4.26 24.89 -21.21
N VAL A 51 3.59 24.02 -20.46
CA VAL A 51 3.16 24.29 -19.06
C VAL A 51 4.32 24.12 -18.07
N VAL A 52 5.27 23.25 -18.40
CA VAL A 52 6.60 23.21 -17.76
C VAL A 52 7.40 24.48 -18.10
N LEU A 53 7.38 24.93 -19.37
CA LEU A 53 8.18 26.06 -19.87
C LEU A 53 7.84 27.42 -19.23
N ASN A 54 6.57 27.69 -18.88
CA ASN A 54 6.18 28.91 -18.14
C ASN A 54 6.37 28.81 -16.62
N GLY A 55 6.48 27.61 -16.04
CA GLY A 55 6.93 27.43 -14.66
C GLY A 55 8.46 27.56 -14.50
N LEU A 56 9.21 27.27 -15.56
CA LEU A 56 10.69 27.28 -15.60
C LEU A 56 11.32 28.67 -15.76
N THR A 57 10.66 29.63 -16.42
CA THR A 57 11.29 30.93 -16.68
C THR A 57 11.52 31.75 -15.41
N ASN A 58 10.80 31.46 -14.33
CA ASN A 58 10.95 32.11 -13.02
C ASN A 58 11.61 31.22 -11.95
N LEU A 59 12.20 30.08 -12.31
CA LEU A 59 13.02 29.25 -11.42
C LEU A 59 14.52 29.56 -11.52
N ALA A 60 14.93 30.51 -12.37
CA ALA A 60 16.32 30.91 -12.58
C ALA A 60 16.88 31.88 -11.50
N THR A 61 16.15 32.16 -10.42
CA THR A 61 16.61 33.04 -9.32
C THR A 61 16.34 32.44 -7.93
N ALA A 62 16.47 31.12 -7.77
CA ALA A 62 16.22 30.45 -6.48
C ALA A 62 17.21 30.87 -5.39
N THR A 63 16.88 31.95 -4.68
CA THR A 63 17.65 32.50 -3.56
C THR A 63 17.29 31.80 -2.24
N PRO A 64 18.08 31.95 -1.15
CA PRO A 64 17.78 31.41 0.17
C PRO A 64 16.38 31.74 0.71
N GLU A 65 15.77 32.84 0.26
CA GLU A 65 14.41 33.26 0.58
C GLU A 65 13.37 32.26 0.03
N PHE A 66 13.63 31.63 -1.11
CA PHE A 66 12.77 30.58 -1.67
C PHE A 66 12.70 29.36 -0.76
N LYS A 67 13.86 28.92 -0.24
CA LYS A 67 13.93 27.79 0.71
C LYS A 67 13.22 28.14 2.03
N LYS A 68 13.32 29.39 2.47
CA LYS A 68 12.61 29.90 3.65
C LYS A 68 11.09 29.92 3.45
N ALA A 69 10.61 30.49 2.33
CA ALA A 69 9.18 30.53 1.99
C ALA A 69 8.56 29.13 1.82
N PHE A 70 9.32 28.18 1.25
CA PHE A 70 8.91 26.77 1.18
C PHE A 70 8.70 26.16 2.57
N ASN A 71 9.64 26.39 3.48
CA ASN A 71 9.58 25.90 4.86
C ASN A 71 8.49 26.60 5.68
N GLU A 72 8.23 27.89 5.44
CA GLU A 72 7.18 28.67 6.11
C GLU A 72 5.78 28.31 5.61
N ALA A 73 5.60 28.06 4.30
CA ALA A 73 4.34 27.56 3.75
C ALA A 73 4.04 26.11 4.20
N ALA A 74 5.07 25.29 4.41
CA ALA A 74 4.92 23.98 5.06
C ALA A 74 4.54 24.10 6.56
N ALA A 75 4.70 25.29 7.17
CA ALA A 75 4.37 25.56 8.56
C ALA A 75 2.98 26.20 8.75
N ASP A 76 2.26 26.57 7.68
CA ASP A 76 0.87 27.01 7.76
C ASP A 76 -0.03 25.82 8.15
N LYS A 77 -0.53 25.84 9.40
CA LYS A 77 -1.34 24.77 9.98
C LYS A 77 -2.70 24.58 9.29
N ASN A 78 -3.15 25.55 8.50
CA ASN A 78 -4.41 25.47 7.77
C ASN A 78 -4.25 24.95 6.33
N TYR A 79 -3.02 24.96 5.79
CA TYR A 79 -2.74 24.48 4.45
C TYR A 79 -2.68 22.94 4.44
N LYS A 80 -3.63 22.29 3.76
CA LYS A 80 -3.65 20.83 3.67
C LYS A 80 -2.97 20.38 2.38
N LEU A 81 -2.20 19.30 2.46
CA LEU A 81 -1.62 18.67 1.26
C LEU A 81 -2.70 18.32 0.23
N THR A 82 -3.91 17.97 0.67
CA THR A 82 -5.07 17.72 -0.20
C THR A 82 -5.52 18.91 -1.03
N ASP A 83 -5.10 20.13 -0.69
CA ASP A 83 -5.44 21.35 -1.44
C ASP A 83 -4.53 21.53 -2.68
N GLN A 84 -3.54 20.66 -2.85
CA GLN A 84 -2.65 20.61 -4.01
C GLN A 84 -3.26 19.82 -5.17
N ALA A 85 -2.93 20.24 -6.39
CA ALA A 85 -3.32 19.49 -7.57
C ALA A 85 -2.24 18.45 -7.93
N TYR A 86 -2.64 17.21 -8.18
CA TYR A 86 -1.73 16.11 -8.51
C TYR A 86 -2.08 15.55 -9.89
N TYR A 87 -1.08 15.39 -10.75
CA TYR A 87 -1.25 14.95 -12.13
C TYR A 87 -0.26 13.86 -12.51
N THR A 88 -0.60 13.02 -13.49
CA THR A 88 0.36 12.13 -14.16
C THR A 88 1.16 12.85 -15.22
N ALA A 89 2.13 12.15 -15.83
CA ALA A 89 2.86 12.54 -17.03
C ALA A 89 1.99 12.57 -18.31
N GLU A 90 0.66 12.48 -18.19
CA GLU A 90 -0.31 12.73 -19.26
C GLU A 90 -1.36 13.80 -18.88
N TYR A 91 -1.18 14.48 -17.74
CA TYR A 91 -2.04 15.52 -17.16
C TYR A 91 -3.38 14.99 -16.71
N ILE A 92 -3.43 13.69 -16.44
CA ILE A 92 -4.57 13.08 -15.81
C ILE A 92 -4.49 13.44 -14.33
N ASN A 93 -5.51 14.11 -13.81
CA ASN A 93 -5.61 14.40 -12.39
C ASN A 93 -5.70 13.07 -11.62
N VAL A 94 -4.89 12.94 -10.56
CA VAL A 94 -4.88 11.77 -9.70
C VAL A 94 -5.27 12.17 -8.28
N PRO A 95 -6.12 11.39 -7.57
CA PRO A 95 -6.39 11.63 -6.16
C PRO A 95 -5.10 11.59 -5.34
N PHE A 96 -5.01 12.41 -4.29
CA PHE A 96 -3.83 12.45 -3.41
C PHE A 96 -3.39 11.07 -2.90
N GLU A 97 -4.34 10.18 -2.56
CA GLU A 97 -4.01 8.82 -2.11
C GLU A 97 -3.32 7.98 -3.20
N GLN A 98 -3.71 8.17 -4.45
CA GLN A 98 -3.07 7.49 -5.57
C GLN A 98 -1.68 8.11 -5.84
N TYR A 99 -1.59 9.43 -5.76
CA TYR A 99 -0.32 10.14 -5.87
C TYR A 99 0.69 9.70 -4.81
N ARG A 100 0.25 9.65 -3.54
CA ARG A 100 1.07 9.22 -2.40
C ARG A 100 1.58 7.80 -2.60
N LYS A 101 0.76 6.89 -3.14
CA LYS A 101 1.20 5.53 -3.44
C LYS A 101 2.37 5.49 -4.42
N PHE A 102 2.35 6.30 -5.47
CA PHE A 102 3.48 6.39 -6.40
C PHE A 102 4.72 7.01 -5.75
N LEU A 103 4.52 8.08 -4.96
CA LEU A 103 5.64 8.81 -4.35
C LEU A 103 6.40 7.99 -3.29
N PHE A 104 5.68 7.12 -2.58
CA PHE A 104 6.23 6.23 -1.56
C PHE A 104 6.39 4.79 -2.06
N ASP A 105 6.32 4.58 -3.37
CA ASP A 105 6.58 3.27 -3.96
C ASP A 105 8.05 2.88 -3.73
N PRO A 106 8.32 1.70 -3.14
CA PRO A 106 9.68 1.29 -2.76
C PRO A 106 10.60 1.06 -3.95
N SER A 107 10.08 0.93 -5.18
CA SER A 107 10.89 0.85 -6.39
C SER A 107 11.52 2.19 -6.77
N GLY A 108 11.00 3.30 -6.25
CA GLY A 108 11.42 4.65 -6.64
C GLY A 108 11.13 5.00 -8.10
N GLU A 109 10.27 4.24 -8.77
CA GLU A 109 9.97 4.37 -10.20
C GLU A 109 9.31 5.71 -10.58
N TRP A 110 8.71 6.40 -9.61
CA TRP A 110 8.00 7.65 -9.81
C TRP A 110 8.61 8.79 -8.98
N VAL A 111 8.77 9.92 -9.65
CA VAL A 111 9.11 11.20 -9.02
C VAL A 111 8.08 12.24 -9.40
N ASP A 112 7.95 13.24 -8.55
CA ASP A 112 7.09 14.38 -8.72
C ASP A 112 7.91 15.64 -9.00
N ASP A 113 7.55 16.33 -10.07
CA ASP A 113 7.99 17.70 -10.27
C ASP A 113 6.95 18.64 -9.67
N MET A 114 7.39 19.56 -8.81
CA MET A 114 6.55 20.62 -8.25
C MET A 114 6.52 21.81 -9.21
N TYR A 115 5.32 22.31 -9.49
CA TYR A 115 5.04 23.51 -10.26
C TYR A 115 4.32 24.51 -9.38
N GLY A 116 4.74 25.77 -9.44
CA GLY A 116 4.11 26.88 -8.72
C GLY A 116 4.21 28.17 -9.50
N ASP A 117 3.33 29.12 -9.19
CA ASP A 117 3.52 30.51 -9.60
C ASP A 117 4.59 31.21 -8.73
N ILE A 118 5.02 32.41 -9.15
CA ILE A 118 6.04 33.22 -8.45
C ILE A 118 5.67 33.59 -7.00
N ASN A 119 4.39 33.49 -6.64
CA ASN A 119 3.84 33.85 -5.34
C ASN A 119 3.37 32.62 -4.55
N TYR A 120 3.75 31.41 -4.98
CA TYR A 120 3.42 30.13 -4.35
C TYR A 120 1.92 29.82 -4.19
N SER A 121 1.03 30.53 -4.91
CA SER A 121 -0.41 30.49 -4.64
C SER A 121 -1.12 29.26 -5.23
N LYS A 122 -0.57 28.66 -6.30
CA LYS A 122 -1.11 27.45 -6.93
C LYS A 122 -0.02 26.42 -7.17
N LYS A 123 0.05 25.40 -6.29
CA LYS A 123 1.01 24.29 -6.40
C LYS A 123 0.36 23.10 -7.13
N ALA A 124 1.01 22.65 -8.20
CA ALA A 124 0.68 21.40 -8.88
C ALA A 124 1.88 20.47 -8.85
N PHE A 125 1.65 19.18 -8.69
CA PHE A 125 2.69 18.15 -8.77
C PHE A 125 2.41 17.25 -9.96
N VAL A 126 3.42 17.01 -10.79
CA VAL A 126 3.31 16.12 -11.94
C VAL A 126 4.18 14.90 -11.69
N LEU A 127 3.55 13.74 -11.55
CA LEU A 127 4.21 12.45 -11.47
C LEU A 127 4.73 12.04 -12.83
N ARG A 128 6.00 11.70 -12.90
CA ARG A 128 6.63 11.10 -14.07
C ARG A 128 7.52 9.94 -13.65
N ARG A 129 7.95 9.15 -14.64
CA ARG A 129 8.97 8.14 -14.41
C ARG A 129 10.27 8.81 -13.99
N ALA A 130 10.88 8.25 -12.96
CA ALA A 130 12.20 8.63 -12.48
C ALA A 130 13.25 8.28 -13.55
N THR A 131 14.27 9.12 -13.70
CA THR A 131 15.52 8.69 -14.32
C THR A 131 16.23 7.68 -13.42
N PRO A 132 17.15 6.83 -13.94
CA PRO A 132 17.86 5.86 -13.11
C PRO A 132 18.56 6.48 -11.88
N GLU A 133 19.15 7.68 -12.04
CA GLU A 133 19.81 8.40 -10.95
C GLU A 133 18.81 8.92 -9.90
N GLU A 134 17.69 9.50 -10.34
CA GLU A 134 16.61 9.93 -9.44
C GLU A 134 16.01 8.74 -8.69
N GLN A 135 15.83 7.61 -9.39
CA GLN A 135 15.31 6.38 -8.82
C GLN A 135 16.23 5.87 -7.70
N GLU A 136 17.54 5.81 -7.93
CA GLU A 136 18.51 5.38 -6.90
C GLU A 136 18.47 6.31 -5.68
N LYS A 137 18.49 7.63 -5.90
CA LYS A 137 18.39 8.64 -4.82
C LYS A 137 17.06 8.51 -4.06
N LYS A 138 15.96 8.28 -4.78
CA LYS A 138 14.62 8.12 -4.19
C LYS A 138 14.56 6.85 -3.34
N VAL A 139 15.06 5.72 -3.84
CA VAL A 139 15.14 4.47 -3.08
C VAL A 139 15.98 4.66 -1.82
N ALA A 140 17.14 5.32 -1.91
CA ALA A 140 17.97 5.61 -0.74
C ALA A 140 17.24 6.50 0.28
N SER A 141 16.55 7.55 -0.20
CA SER A 141 15.75 8.45 0.64
C SER A 141 14.59 7.71 1.31
N LEU A 142 13.86 6.87 0.59
CA LEU A 142 12.77 6.06 1.14
C LEU A 142 13.30 5.06 2.17
N LYS A 143 14.44 4.40 1.93
CA LYS A 143 15.09 3.56 2.95
C LYS A 143 15.43 4.36 4.21
N GLY A 144 15.91 5.60 4.06
CA GLY A 144 16.16 6.50 5.19
C GLY A 144 14.87 6.91 5.92
N TYR A 145 13.80 7.21 5.18
CA TYR A 145 12.49 7.55 5.73
C TYR A 145 11.87 6.39 6.53
N TYR A 146 12.03 5.18 6.02
CA TYR A 146 11.55 3.93 6.63
C TYR A 146 12.58 3.28 7.56
N ALA A 147 13.70 3.97 7.84
CA ALA A 147 14.74 3.47 8.72
C ALA A 147 14.17 3.25 10.14
N PRO A 148 14.67 2.24 10.86
CA PRO A 148 14.19 1.94 12.19
C PRO A 148 14.58 3.06 13.17
N LYS A 149 13.84 3.18 14.28
CA LYS A 149 14.21 4.09 15.37
C LYS A 149 15.60 3.74 15.89
N LYS A 150 16.34 4.74 16.38
CA LYS A 150 17.70 4.58 16.93
C LYS A 150 17.73 3.43 17.95
N GLY A 151 18.62 2.47 17.74
CA GLY A 151 18.78 1.28 18.61
C GLY A 151 17.91 0.08 18.23
N THR A 152 17.15 0.15 17.12
CA THR A 152 16.34 -0.97 16.62
C THR A 152 16.68 -1.31 15.16
N SER A 153 16.37 -2.53 14.71
CA SER A 153 16.49 -2.93 13.30
C SER A 153 15.19 -2.67 12.53
N ILE A 154 15.23 -2.72 11.19
CA ILE A 154 14.02 -2.59 10.33
C ILE A 154 12.95 -3.58 10.79
N ALA A 155 13.36 -4.81 11.09
CA ALA A 155 12.54 -5.90 11.61
C ALA A 155 12.03 -5.69 13.06
N GLN A 156 12.38 -4.56 13.69
CA GLN A 156 12.17 -4.18 15.10
C GLN A 156 11.85 -2.69 15.27
N ASN A 157 11.23 -2.04 14.29
CA ASN A 157 11.18 -0.56 14.18
C ASN A 157 10.48 0.21 15.32
N ASP A 158 9.94 -0.46 16.34
CA ASP A 158 9.46 0.14 17.58
C ASP A 158 10.18 -0.41 18.81
N VAL A 159 10.51 0.49 19.75
CA VAL A 159 11.33 0.19 20.94
C VAL A 159 10.63 -0.77 21.90
N GLU A 160 9.32 -0.70 22.02
CA GLU A 160 8.58 -1.62 22.91
C GLU A 160 8.45 -2.99 22.25
N VAL A 161 8.18 -3.01 20.95
CA VAL A 161 8.14 -4.26 20.17
C VAL A 161 9.52 -4.94 20.12
N SER A 162 10.61 -4.18 20.03
CA SER A 162 11.97 -4.73 20.01
C SER A 162 12.32 -5.46 21.30
N LYS A 163 11.73 -5.09 22.45
CA LYS A 163 11.97 -5.77 23.73
C LYS A 163 11.43 -7.19 23.78
N LEU A 164 10.41 -7.51 22.98
CA LEU A 164 9.87 -8.86 22.90
C LEU A 164 10.74 -9.79 22.06
N VAL A 165 11.58 -9.27 21.15
CA VAL A 165 12.40 -10.12 20.29
C VAL A 165 13.48 -10.83 21.12
N GLY A 166 13.57 -12.14 20.94
CA GLY A 166 14.42 -13.03 21.73
C GLY A 166 13.74 -13.60 22.97
N SER A 167 12.54 -13.11 23.34
CA SER A 167 11.77 -13.61 24.48
C SER A 167 10.65 -14.56 24.06
N ALA A 168 10.12 -15.30 25.03
CA ALA A 168 8.94 -16.14 24.81
C ALA A 168 7.72 -15.28 24.45
N ALA A 169 7.04 -15.66 23.37
CA ALA A 169 5.84 -14.99 22.90
C ALA A 169 4.75 -15.02 23.99
N PRO A 170 4.18 -13.86 24.39
CA PRO A 170 3.07 -13.83 25.32
C PRO A 170 1.91 -14.69 24.83
N ASP A 171 1.39 -15.54 25.72
CA ASP A 171 0.29 -16.42 25.39
C ASP A 171 -1.05 -15.69 25.53
N PHE A 172 -1.94 -15.94 24.59
CA PHE A 172 -3.32 -15.44 24.59
C PHE A 172 -4.21 -16.43 23.85
N THR A 173 -5.52 -16.29 24.01
CA THR A 173 -6.52 -17.07 23.27
C THR A 173 -7.48 -16.13 22.57
N VAL A 174 -7.73 -16.38 21.29
CA VAL A 174 -8.70 -15.64 20.46
C VAL A 174 -9.67 -16.61 19.81
N THR A 175 -10.83 -16.10 19.40
CA THR A 175 -11.83 -16.89 18.67
C THR A 175 -11.88 -16.42 17.23
N THR A 176 -11.59 -17.34 16.34
CA THR A 176 -11.61 -17.12 14.88
C THR A 176 -13.03 -16.88 14.39
N ILE A 177 -13.19 -16.23 13.24
CA ILE A 177 -14.51 -15.89 12.70
C ILE A 177 -15.34 -17.12 12.28
N ASP A 178 -14.70 -18.28 12.13
CA ASP A 178 -15.31 -19.61 11.97
C ASP A 178 -15.60 -20.33 13.30
N GLY A 179 -15.37 -19.66 14.44
CA GLY A 179 -15.74 -20.14 15.78
C GLY A 179 -14.68 -21.00 16.47
N LYS A 180 -13.53 -21.25 15.83
CA LYS A 180 -12.43 -22.02 16.43
C LYS A 180 -11.64 -21.16 17.43
N LYS A 181 -11.42 -21.68 18.64
CA LYS A 181 -10.49 -21.07 19.61
C LYS A 181 -9.05 -21.41 19.23
N VAL A 182 -8.18 -20.40 19.22
CA VAL A 182 -6.75 -20.53 18.88
C VAL A 182 -5.93 -19.81 19.96
N SER A 183 -4.90 -20.47 20.47
CA SER A 183 -3.92 -19.86 21.39
C SER A 183 -2.50 -19.99 20.86
N ILE A 184 -1.61 -19.08 21.26
CA ILE A 184 -0.18 -19.15 20.86
C ILE A 184 0.44 -20.46 21.33
N LYS A 185 0.13 -20.92 22.55
CA LYS A 185 0.57 -22.25 23.02
C LYS A 185 0.08 -23.40 22.15
N SER A 186 -1.15 -23.35 21.65
CA SER A 186 -1.70 -24.41 20.77
C SER A 186 -1.02 -24.48 19.40
N LEU A 187 -0.30 -23.41 19.02
CA LEU A 187 0.41 -23.30 17.75
C LEU A 187 1.92 -23.61 17.87
N LYS A 188 2.41 -23.99 19.07
CA LYS A 188 3.80 -24.44 19.25
C LYS A 188 4.16 -25.57 18.28
N GLY A 189 5.41 -25.58 17.84
CA GLY A 189 5.89 -26.47 16.77
C GLY A 189 5.69 -25.90 15.36
N LYS A 190 5.03 -24.75 15.22
CA LYS A 190 4.86 -24.03 13.94
C LYS A 190 5.47 -22.63 14.05
N VAL A 191 5.91 -22.09 12.92
CA VAL A 191 6.19 -20.67 12.76
C VAL A 191 4.85 -19.92 12.77
N ILE A 192 4.71 -18.92 13.62
CA ILE A 192 3.47 -18.12 13.70
C ILE A 192 3.78 -16.73 13.14
N VAL A 193 3.05 -16.36 12.09
CA VAL A 193 3.03 -15.00 11.56
C VAL A 193 1.77 -14.34 12.06
N LEU A 194 1.95 -13.38 12.97
CA LEU A 194 0.88 -12.72 13.70
C LEU A 194 0.71 -11.28 13.20
N ASN A 195 -0.52 -10.87 12.87
CA ASN A 195 -0.83 -9.51 12.44
C ASN A 195 -1.97 -8.92 13.28
N PHE A 196 -1.69 -7.89 14.06
CA PHE A 196 -2.71 -7.11 14.76
C PHE A 196 -3.20 -5.98 13.86
N TRP A 197 -4.52 -5.86 13.74
CA TRP A 197 -5.17 -4.97 12.79
C TRP A 197 -6.58 -4.59 13.25
N PHE A 198 -7.23 -3.69 12.51
CA PHE A 198 -8.65 -3.41 12.68
C PHE A 198 -9.34 -3.03 11.36
N THR A 199 -10.66 -3.21 11.31
CA THR A 199 -11.46 -3.05 10.07
C THR A 199 -11.39 -1.66 9.43
N GLN A 200 -11.14 -0.62 10.23
CA GLN A 200 -10.99 0.76 9.78
C GLN A 200 -9.53 1.24 9.77
N CYS A 201 -8.57 0.35 9.51
CA CYS A 201 -7.15 0.68 9.46
C CYS A 201 -6.67 0.87 8.01
N PRO A 202 -6.50 2.12 7.51
CA PRO A 202 -5.99 2.34 6.17
C PRO A 202 -4.64 1.68 5.88
N PRO A 203 -3.59 1.82 6.73
CA PRO A 203 -2.30 1.20 6.43
C PRO A 203 -2.35 -0.33 6.47
N CYS A 204 -3.24 -0.93 7.27
CA CYS A 204 -3.45 -2.37 7.25
C CYS A 204 -3.95 -2.82 5.88
N ARG A 205 -4.93 -2.11 5.30
CA ARG A 205 -5.46 -2.43 3.95
C ARG A 205 -4.39 -2.32 2.85
N GLU A 206 -3.41 -1.43 3.01
CA GLU A 206 -2.29 -1.30 2.09
C GLU A 206 -1.31 -2.49 2.19
N GLU A 207 -1.13 -3.05 3.39
CA GLU A 207 -0.24 -4.19 3.65
C GLU A 207 -0.84 -5.53 3.20
N MET A 208 -2.16 -5.70 3.35
CA MET A 208 -2.89 -6.96 3.14
C MET A 208 -2.62 -7.67 1.81
N PRO A 209 -2.61 -7.00 0.63
CA PRO A 209 -2.34 -7.67 -0.63
C PRO A 209 -0.98 -8.38 -0.64
N LYS A 210 0.06 -7.74 -0.09
CA LYS A 210 1.39 -8.35 0.00
C LYS A 210 1.39 -9.49 1.02
N LEU A 211 0.73 -9.31 2.18
CA LEU A 211 0.60 -10.38 3.17
C LEU A 211 -0.10 -11.63 2.63
N ASN A 212 -1.13 -11.46 1.81
CA ASN A 212 -1.83 -12.56 1.15
C ASN A 212 -0.89 -13.37 0.22
N THR A 213 0.12 -12.73 -0.39
CA THR A 213 1.12 -13.45 -1.20
C THR A 213 1.96 -14.43 -0.38
N PHE A 214 2.23 -14.12 0.90
CA PHE A 214 2.89 -15.06 1.80
C PHE A 214 1.96 -16.22 2.16
N VAL A 215 0.69 -15.94 2.47
CA VAL A 215 -0.29 -17.01 2.74
C VAL A 215 -0.40 -17.97 1.56
N ASP A 216 -0.52 -17.45 0.34
CA ASP A 216 -0.60 -18.28 -0.87
C ASP A 216 0.69 -19.11 -1.10
N LYS A 217 1.87 -18.48 -0.92
CA LYS A 217 3.17 -19.17 -1.01
C LYS A 217 3.28 -20.34 -0.04
N TYR A 218 2.70 -20.23 1.15
CA TYR A 218 2.83 -21.22 2.21
C TYR A 218 1.55 -22.04 2.48
N LYS A 219 0.52 -21.95 1.63
CA LYS A 219 -0.80 -22.59 1.86
C LYS A 219 -0.76 -24.10 2.09
N ASN A 220 0.25 -24.77 1.52
CA ASN A 220 0.45 -26.22 1.64
C ASN A 220 1.48 -26.60 2.72
N ASN A 221 2.10 -25.62 3.37
CA ASN A 221 3.11 -25.84 4.39
C ASN A 221 2.46 -25.84 5.78
N LYS A 222 2.44 -27.01 6.43
CA LYS A 222 1.84 -27.19 7.76
C LYS A 222 2.68 -26.61 8.89
N ASP A 223 3.92 -26.20 8.64
CA ASP A 223 4.86 -25.69 9.65
C ASP A 223 4.73 -24.18 9.86
N VAL A 224 3.82 -23.51 9.16
CA VAL A 224 3.56 -22.08 9.34
C VAL A 224 2.08 -21.79 9.47
N VAL A 225 1.74 -20.89 10.38
CA VAL A 225 0.38 -20.41 10.62
C VAL A 225 0.35 -18.91 10.54
N PHE A 226 -0.67 -18.43 9.85
CA PHE A 226 -0.94 -17.04 9.56
C PHE A 226 -2.17 -16.68 10.43
N LEU A 227 -2.01 -15.88 11.50
CA LEU A 227 -3.08 -15.50 12.45
C LEU A 227 -3.23 -13.98 12.53
N ALA A 228 -4.46 -13.47 12.47
CA ALA A 228 -4.72 -12.03 12.52
C ALA A 228 -5.87 -11.64 13.50
N PRO A 229 -5.55 -11.36 14.78
CA PRO A 229 -6.52 -10.85 15.74
C PRO A 229 -6.93 -9.40 15.43
N GLU A 230 -8.22 -9.18 15.28
CA GLU A 230 -8.86 -7.87 15.19
C GLU A 230 -8.99 -7.26 16.59
N VAL A 231 -8.54 -6.02 16.75
CA VAL A 231 -8.28 -5.43 18.09
C VAL A 231 -9.41 -4.55 18.64
N VAL A 232 -10.48 -4.31 17.89
CA VAL A 232 -11.57 -3.43 18.32
C VAL A 232 -12.62 -4.26 19.07
N PRO A 233 -12.86 -4.02 20.39
CA PRO A 233 -13.73 -4.89 21.19
C PRO A 233 -15.18 -4.99 20.72
N ALA A 234 -15.69 -3.93 20.09
CA ALA A 234 -17.06 -3.88 19.60
C ALA A 234 -17.24 -4.54 18.22
N THR A 235 -16.16 -4.97 17.57
CA THR A 235 -16.22 -5.59 16.24
C THR A 235 -16.89 -6.96 16.31
N THR A 236 -17.90 -7.16 15.45
CA THR A 236 -18.58 -8.45 15.32
C THR A 236 -18.04 -9.28 14.14
N VAL A 237 -18.40 -10.58 14.10
CA VAL A 237 -18.09 -11.44 12.94
C VAL A 237 -18.69 -10.86 11.66
N ALA A 238 -19.89 -10.28 11.73
CA ALA A 238 -20.56 -9.68 10.57
C ALA A 238 -19.80 -8.46 10.03
N ASP A 239 -19.25 -7.63 10.91
CA ASP A 239 -18.45 -6.46 10.53
C ASP A 239 -17.17 -6.87 9.79
N VAL A 240 -16.47 -7.87 10.32
CA VAL A 240 -15.28 -8.45 9.69
C VAL A 240 -15.62 -9.07 8.35
N GLN A 241 -16.68 -9.89 8.26
CA GLN A 241 -17.10 -10.49 6.99
C GLN A 241 -17.46 -9.44 5.94
N LYS A 242 -18.14 -8.36 6.34
CA LYS A 242 -18.45 -7.22 5.47
C LYS A 242 -17.18 -6.52 4.97
N PHE A 243 -16.18 -6.38 5.82
CA PHE A 243 -14.86 -5.85 5.43
C PHE A 243 -14.16 -6.80 4.43
N LEU A 244 -14.09 -8.09 4.73
CA LEU A 244 -13.38 -9.09 3.93
C LEU A 244 -13.95 -9.26 2.52
N LYS A 245 -15.25 -8.99 2.31
CA LYS A 245 -15.86 -8.93 0.97
C LYS A 245 -15.27 -7.84 0.07
N ARG A 246 -14.69 -6.79 0.66
CA ARG A 246 -14.14 -5.63 -0.08
C ARG A 246 -12.62 -5.61 -0.07
N VAL A 247 -12.02 -6.11 1.01
CA VAL A 247 -10.57 -6.14 1.22
C VAL A 247 -10.20 -7.56 1.60
N PRO A 248 -9.79 -8.40 0.65
CA PRO A 248 -9.42 -9.78 0.92
C PRO A 248 -8.24 -9.85 1.90
N PHE A 249 -8.38 -10.66 2.94
CA PHE A 249 -7.31 -10.95 3.88
C PHE A 249 -7.28 -12.44 4.18
N ALA A 250 -6.21 -13.10 3.78
CA ALA A 250 -6.08 -14.55 3.79
C ALA A 250 -5.55 -15.10 5.12
N TYR A 251 -5.18 -14.23 6.07
CA TYR A 251 -4.89 -14.65 7.44
C TYR A 251 -6.09 -15.36 8.08
N GLN A 252 -5.83 -16.24 9.03
CA GLN A 252 -6.86 -16.73 9.93
C GLN A 252 -7.32 -15.58 10.83
N VAL A 253 -8.45 -14.95 10.48
CA VAL A 253 -8.96 -13.79 11.20
C VAL A 253 -9.66 -14.22 12.49
N ALA A 254 -9.34 -13.52 13.58
CA ALA A 254 -9.95 -13.75 14.89
C ALA A 254 -10.42 -12.45 15.55
N LEU A 255 -11.40 -12.56 16.44
CA LEU A 255 -11.90 -11.49 17.28
C LEU A 255 -11.28 -11.57 18.69
N GLY A 256 -11.39 -10.48 19.44
CA GLY A 256 -10.87 -10.39 20.81
C GLY A 256 -9.37 -10.10 20.87
N GLY A 257 -8.81 -9.44 19.84
CA GLY A 257 -7.39 -9.13 19.75
C GLY A 257 -6.91 -8.01 20.66
N LYS A 258 -7.79 -7.26 21.35
CA LYS A 258 -7.39 -6.11 22.20
C LYS A 258 -6.41 -6.50 23.28
N ASP A 259 -6.73 -7.53 24.07
CA ASP A 259 -5.89 -7.94 25.19
C ASP A 259 -4.60 -8.60 24.70
N ALA A 260 -4.67 -9.34 23.60
CA ALA A 260 -3.51 -9.88 22.91
C ALA A 260 -2.56 -8.75 22.42
N ALA A 261 -3.10 -7.70 21.80
CA ALA A 261 -2.32 -6.55 21.36
C ALA A 261 -1.65 -5.83 22.54
N ALA A 262 -2.35 -5.72 23.69
CA ALA A 262 -1.79 -5.14 24.90
C ALA A 262 -0.61 -5.96 25.47
N LEU A 263 -0.72 -7.30 25.48
CA LEU A 263 0.37 -8.20 25.89
C LEU A 263 1.62 -8.06 25.00
N TYR A 264 1.41 -7.78 23.71
CA TYR A 264 2.46 -7.54 22.73
C TYR A 264 2.90 -6.07 22.66
N GLN A 265 2.40 -5.22 23.58
CA GLN A 265 2.71 -3.79 23.69
C GLN A 265 2.41 -3.00 22.41
N VAL A 266 1.43 -3.45 21.62
CA VAL A 266 1.08 -2.85 20.34
C VAL A 266 0.30 -1.55 20.57
N LYS A 267 0.86 -0.45 20.04
CA LYS A 267 0.24 0.89 20.05
C LYS A 267 0.04 1.47 18.65
N VAL A 268 0.67 0.87 17.64
CA VAL A 268 0.67 1.32 16.25
C VAL A 268 0.27 0.13 15.38
N PHE A 269 -0.58 0.38 14.37
CA PHE A 269 -1.13 -0.65 13.49
C PHE A 269 -0.78 -0.36 12.01
N PRO A 270 -0.65 -1.39 11.16
CA PRO A 270 -0.62 -2.82 11.52
C PRO A 270 0.59 -3.15 12.41
N ALA A 271 0.52 -4.22 13.20
CA ALA A 271 1.67 -4.73 13.94
C ALA A 271 1.88 -6.20 13.60
N ASN A 272 3.06 -6.54 13.13
CA ASN A 272 3.42 -7.84 12.62
C ASN A 272 4.49 -8.47 13.51
N PHE A 273 4.33 -9.74 13.85
CA PHE A 273 5.31 -10.52 14.60
C PHE A 273 5.55 -11.86 13.90
N VAL A 274 6.78 -12.35 14.00
CA VAL A 274 7.13 -13.72 13.61
C VAL A 274 7.67 -14.45 14.81
N ILE A 275 7.01 -15.55 15.16
CA ILE A 275 7.35 -16.40 16.29
C ILE A 275 7.84 -17.74 15.74
N ASP A 276 8.96 -18.25 16.24
CA ASP A 276 9.49 -19.54 15.79
C ASP A 276 8.76 -20.74 16.41
N LYS A 277 9.14 -21.95 15.97
CA LYS A 277 8.55 -23.22 16.42
C LYS A 277 8.67 -23.45 17.93
N LYS A 278 9.64 -22.81 18.61
CA LYS A 278 9.85 -22.91 20.06
C LYS A 278 8.97 -21.92 20.84
N GLY A 279 8.29 -21.02 20.13
CA GLY A 279 7.46 -19.97 20.73
C GLY A 279 8.28 -18.72 21.11
N ILE A 280 9.45 -18.51 20.49
CA ILE A 280 10.27 -17.31 20.71
C ILE A 280 9.94 -16.28 19.63
N VAL A 281 9.76 -15.02 20.02
CA VAL A 281 9.57 -13.92 19.06
C VAL A 281 10.90 -13.65 18.37
N ARG A 282 10.95 -13.74 17.05
CA ARG A 282 12.17 -13.54 16.25
C ARG A 282 12.17 -12.24 15.46
N MET A 283 10.98 -11.68 15.22
CA MET A 283 10.78 -10.45 14.48
C MET A 283 9.50 -9.77 14.99
N GLY A 284 9.48 -8.45 15.02
CA GLY A 284 8.31 -7.67 15.41
C GLY A 284 8.41 -6.25 14.86
N TYR A 285 7.44 -5.79 14.08
CA TYR A 285 7.45 -4.42 13.55
C TYR A 285 6.04 -3.84 13.52
N VAL A 286 5.94 -2.51 13.52
CA VAL A 286 4.67 -1.78 13.51
C VAL A 286 4.63 -0.75 12.39
N GLY A 287 3.42 -0.43 11.96
CA GLY A 287 3.16 0.45 10.83
C GLY A 287 3.46 -0.24 9.50
N TYR A 288 2.84 0.29 8.44
CA TYR A 288 3.15 -0.16 7.09
C TYR A 288 4.55 0.30 6.69
N ASN A 289 5.42 -0.64 6.33
CA ASN A 289 6.74 -0.37 5.79
C ASN A 289 7.10 -1.43 4.73
N PRO A 290 7.27 -1.05 3.45
CA PRO A 290 7.53 -2.02 2.39
C PRO A 290 8.83 -2.82 2.58
N TYR A 291 9.84 -2.25 3.27
CA TYR A 291 11.09 -2.96 3.54
C TYR A 291 10.95 -4.01 4.65
N THR A 292 10.05 -3.81 5.61
CA THR A 292 9.78 -4.83 6.64
C THR A 292 9.10 -6.08 6.06
N LEU A 293 8.29 -5.91 5.01
CA LEU A 293 7.68 -7.04 4.29
C LEU A 293 8.72 -7.88 3.54
N GLU A 294 9.81 -7.27 3.06
CA GLU A 294 10.93 -8.01 2.49
C GLU A 294 11.64 -8.87 3.55
N GLU A 295 11.89 -8.29 4.73
CA GLU A 295 12.48 -9.00 5.87
C GLU A 295 11.58 -10.14 6.37
N LEU A 296 10.26 -9.97 6.33
CA LEU A 296 9.30 -11.05 6.60
C LEU A 296 9.49 -12.21 5.62
N GLY A 297 9.67 -11.91 4.34
CA GLY A 297 9.92 -12.89 3.27
C GLY A 297 11.22 -13.68 3.43
N LYS A 298 12.23 -13.11 4.12
CA LYS A 298 13.49 -13.78 4.48
C LYS A 298 13.38 -14.57 5.79
N THR A 299 12.62 -14.04 6.75
CA THR A 299 12.52 -14.61 8.11
C THR A 299 11.70 -15.90 8.14
N ILE A 300 10.53 -15.93 7.50
CA ILE A 300 9.66 -17.12 7.50
C ILE A 300 10.39 -18.39 7.00
N PRO A 301 11.03 -18.42 5.81
CA PRO A 301 11.66 -19.64 5.33
C PRO A 301 12.84 -20.09 6.20
N LYS A 302 13.59 -19.14 6.79
CA LYS A 302 14.65 -19.45 7.75
C LYS A 302 14.10 -20.20 8.96
N LEU A 303 13.02 -19.71 9.57
CA LEU A 303 12.44 -20.33 10.76
C LEU A 303 11.72 -21.65 10.47
N ILE A 304 11.23 -21.85 9.24
CA ILE A 304 10.68 -23.13 8.82
C ILE A 304 11.80 -24.19 8.70
N ALA A 305 13.01 -23.80 8.29
CA ALA A 305 14.14 -24.70 8.13
C ALA A 305 14.85 -25.06 9.45
N GLU A 306 14.71 -24.23 10.50
CA GLU A 306 15.16 -24.51 11.88
C GLU A 306 14.31 -25.60 12.56
#